data_AF-A0A3L6L201-F1
#
_entry.id   AF-A0A3L6L201-F1
#
_cell.length_a   1.000
_cell.length_b   1.000
_cell.length_c   1.000
_cell.angle_alpha   90.00
_cell.angle_beta   90.00
_cell.angle_gamma   90.00
#
_symmetry.space_group_name_H-M   'P 1'
#
loop_
_entity.id
_entity.type
_entity.pdbx_description
1 polymer ?
#
loop_
_entity_poly.entity_id
_entity_poly.type
_entity_poly.pdbx_seq_one_letter_code
_entity_poly.pdbx_strand_id
1 'polypeptide(L)'
;MTPLQYACSVEKPKAAISLLECGADPNQPRESDGRPPLFMAIEDVSLARALIKHGADLHLRFEGYRVDNHPDTSPEVARLTKKMRQEM
;
A
#
# COMPACT_ATOMS: atom_id res chain seq x y z
N MET A 1 10.42 -11.26 2.44
CA MET A 1 9.82 -10.59 1.25
C MET A 1 8.78 -11.52 0.64
N THR A 2 7.53 -11.09 0.45
CA THR A 2 6.44 -11.91 -0.11
C THR A 2 6.23 -11.64 -1.61
N PRO A 3 5.51 -12.52 -2.34
CA PRO A 3 5.16 -12.26 -3.75
C PRO A 3 4.40 -10.95 -3.96
N LEU A 4 3.49 -10.60 -3.03
CA LEU A 4 2.76 -9.33 -3.08
C LEU A 4 3.71 -8.14 -2.94
N GLN A 5 4.59 -8.18 -1.95
CA GLN A 5 5.59 -7.13 -1.72
C GLN A 5 6.50 -6.96 -2.94
N TYR A 6 6.93 -8.07 -3.58
CA TYR A 6 7.70 -8.00 -4.81
C TYR A 6 6.90 -7.31 -5.93
N ALA A 7 5.67 -7.74 -6.20
CA ALA A 7 4.81 -7.14 -7.22
C ALA A 7 4.55 -5.65 -6.98
N CYS A 8 4.38 -5.22 -5.73
CA CYS A 8 4.29 -3.81 -5.38
C CYS A 8 5.60 -3.07 -5.65
N SER A 9 6.74 -3.62 -5.25
CA SER A 9 8.05 -2.96 -5.40
C SER A 9 8.51 -2.79 -6.85
N VAL A 10 7.96 -3.58 -7.78
CA VAL A 10 8.24 -3.48 -9.23
C VAL A 10 7.06 -2.91 -10.02
N GLU A 11 6.11 -2.25 -9.35
CA GLU A 11 4.97 -1.54 -9.94
C GLU A 11 4.15 -2.41 -10.92
N LYS A 12 3.78 -3.62 -10.50
CA LYS A 12 2.96 -4.56 -11.28
C LYS A 12 1.55 -4.65 -10.70
N PRO A 13 0.67 -3.65 -10.92
CA PRO A 13 -0.67 -3.62 -10.31
C PRO A 13 -1.51 -4.84 -10.67
N LYS A 14 -1.43 -5.36 -11.90
CA LYS A 14 -2.17 -6.58 -12.30
C LYS A 14 -1.74 -7.80 -11.49
N ALA A 15 -0.43 -7.99 -11.29
CA ALA A 15 0.08 -9.11 -10.50
C ALA A 15 -0.27 -8.96 -9.01
N ALA A 16 -0.15 -7.74 -8.47
CA ALA A 16 -0.56 -7.45 -7.11
C ALA A 16 -2.05 -7.73 -6.89
N ILE A 17 -2.93 -7.31 -7.81
CA ILE A 17 -4.36 -7.60 -7.77
C ILE A 17 -4.62 -9.11 -7.74
N SER A 18 -4.01 -9.89 -8.64
CA SER A 18 -4.20 -11.34 -8.65
C SER A 18 -3.74 -12.01 -7.35
N LEU A 19 -2.66 -11.53 -6.74
CA LEU A 19 -2.18 -12.04 -5.46
C LEU A 19 -3.15 -11.69 -4.31
N LEU A 20 -3.67 -10.47 -4.30
CA LEU A 20 -4.67 -10.02 -3.33
C LEU A 20 -6.00 -10.78 -3.47
N GLU A 21 -6.42 -11.10 -4.69
CA GLU A 21 -7.58 -11.96 -4.97
C GLU A 21 -7.38 -13.40 -4.47
N CYS A 22 -6.13 -13.88 -4.45
CA CYS A 22 -5.75 -15.17 -3.85
C CYS A 22 -5.60 -15.12 -2.33
N GLY A 23 -5.89 -14.00 -1.67
CA GLY A 23 -5.82 -13.86 -0.21
C GLY A 23 -4.43 -13.50 0.33
N ALA A 24 -3.54 -12.95 -0.50
CA ALA A 24 -2.31 -12.37 0.02
C ALA A 24 -2.61 -11.23 1.01
N ASP A 25 -1.95 -11.23 2.15
CA ASP A 25 -2.15 -10.22 3.19
C ASP A 25 -1.60 -8.84 2.73
N PRO A 26 -2.45 -7.81 2.56
CA PRO A 26 -2.03 -6.47 2.17
C PRO A 26 -1.31 -5.70 3.29
N ASN A 27 -1.28 -6.22 4.51
CA ASN A 27 -0.72 -5.57 5.70
C ASN A 27 0.59 -6.17 6.18
N GLN A 28 0.97 -7.36 5.69
CA GLN A 28 2.19 -8.05 6.11
C GLN A 28 3.42 -7.16 5.88
N PRO A 29 4.12 -6.72 6.95
CA PRO A 29 5.32 -5.90 6.82
C PRO A 29 6.43 -6.65 6.10
N ARG A 30 7.25 -5.94 5.33
CA ARG A 30 8.44 -6.51 4.70
C ARG A 30 9.49 -6.81 5.75
N GLU A 31 9.98 -8.04 5.80
CA GLU A 31 10.94 -8.48 6.82
C GLU A 31 12.24 -7.67 6.88
N SER A 32 12.68 -7.09 5.76
CA SER A 32 13.96 -6.38 5.69
C SER A 32 13.98 -5.04 6.42
N ASP A 33 12.85 -4.34 6.46
CA ASP A 33 12.76 -2.95 6.95
C ASP A 33 11.43 -2.63 7.67
N GLY A 34 10.52 -3.58 7.76
CA GLY A 34 9.19 -3.38 8.33
C GLY A 34 8.23 -2.60 7.44
N ARG A 35 8.58 -2.33 6.17
CA ARG A 35 7.74 -1.51 5.27
C ARG A 35 6.44 -2.23 4.91
N PRO A 36 5.25 -1.66 5.23
CA PRO A 36 3.97 -2.23 4.80
C PRO A 36 3.80 -2.15 3.27
N PRO A 37 3.04 -3.06 2.64
CA PRO A 37 2.83 -3.05 1.18
C PRO A 37 2.26 -1.74 0.65
N LEU A 38 1.38 -1.06 1.41
CA LEU A 38 0.83 0.23 1.01
C LEU A 38 1.91 1.32 0.85
N PHE A 39 3.00 1.27 1.64
CA PHE A 39 4.13 2.19 1.48
C PHE A 39 5.00 1.88 0.25
N MET A 40 4.77 0.76 -0.44
CA MET A 40 5.41 0.45 -1.73
C MET A 40 4.60 0.99 -2.91
N ALA A 41 3.40 1.53 -2.67
CA ALA A 41 2.49 2.05 -3.69
C ALA A 41 2.35 3.59 -3.63
N ILE A 42 3.32 4.29 -3.04
CA ILE A 42 3.25 5.73 -2.73
C ILE A 42 3.19 6.62 -3.98
N GLU A 43 3.59 6.10 -5.15
CA GLU A 43 3.52 6.77 -6.45
C GLU A 43 2.48 6.18 -7.40
N ASP A 44 1.92 5.00 -7.12
CA ASP A 44 0.96 4.32 -7.99
C ASP A 44 -0.44 4.31 -7.36
N VAL A 45 -1.30 5.21 -7.85
CA VAL A 45 -2.71 5.33 -7.44
C VAL A 45 -3.50 4.05 -7.68
N SER A 46 -3.22 3.32 -8.77
CA SER A 46 -3.93 2.09 -9.11
C SER A 46 -3.57 0.97 -8.13
N LEU A 47 -2.28 0.84 -7.82
CA LEU A 47 -1.80 -0.13 -6.84
C LEU A 47 -2.26 0.23 -5.41
N ALA A 48 -2.20 1.50 -5.02
CA ALA A 48 -2.70 1.96 -3.74
C ALA A 48 -4.20 1.65 -3.59
N ARG A 49 -5.00 1.92 -4.62
CA ARG A 49 -6.43 1.58 -4.64
C ARG A 49 -6.68 0.08 -4.54
N ALA A 50 -5.87 -0.74 -5.22
CA ALA A 50 -5.98 -2.20 -5.14
C ALA A 50 -5.71 -2.68 -3.70
N LEU A 51 -4.62 -2.23 -3.08
CA LEU A 51 -4.30 -2.59 -1.70
C LEU A 51 -5.41 -2.17 -0.73
N ILE A 52 -5.93 -0.94 -0.84
CA ILE A 52 -7.02 -0.43 0.01
C ILE A 52 -8.29 -1.28 -0.17
N LYS A 53 -8.68 -1.58 -1.41
CA LYS A 53 -9.86 -2.39 -1.72
C LYS A 53 -9.79 -3.79 -1.08
N HIS A 54 -8.58 -4.34 -0.94
CA HIS A 54 -8.35 -5.65 -0.34
C HIS A 54 -8.04 -5.62 1.15
N GLY A 55 -8.21 -4.47 1.82
CA GLY A 55 -8.10 -4.37 3.28
C GLY A 55 -6.76 -3.86 3.80
N ALA A 56 -6.00 -3.12 2.98
CA ALA A 56 -4.82 -2.42 3.50
C ALA A 56 -5.21 -1.40 4.58
N ASP A 57 -4.56 -1.49 5.72
CA ASP A 57 -4.78 -0.63 6.88
C ASP A 57 -4.11 0.74 6.66
N LEU A 58 -4.95 1.77 6.55
CA LEU A 58 -4.56 3.16 6.34
C LEU A 58 -3.98 3.84 7.59
N HIS A 59 -4.05 3.19 8.75
CA HIS A 59 -3.51 3.68 10.02
C HIS A 59 -2.08 3.19 10.29
N LEU A 60 -1.59 2.21 9.52
CA LEU A 60 -0.22 1.73 9.63
C LEU A 60 0.77 2.86 9.40
N ARG A 61 1.86 2.81 10.19
CA ARG A 61 2.94 3.77 10.11
C ARG A 61 4.23 3.12 9.66
N PHE A 62 4.99 3.84 8.86
CA PHE A 62 6.34 3.52 8.47
C PHE A 62 7.21 4.76 8.70
N GLU A 63 8.31 4.59 9.44
CA GLU A 63 9.18 5.71 9.87
C GLU A 63 8.42 6.85 10.60
N GLY A 64 7.34 6.51 11.29
CA GLY A 64 6.49 7.46 12.03
C GLY A 64 5.43 8.16 11.17
N TYR A 65 5.48 8.04 9.85
CA TYR A 65 4.50 8.59 8.92
C TYR A 65 3.39 7.61 8.60
N ARG A 66 2.21 8.13 8.25
CA ARG A 66 1.16 7.42 7.51
C ARG A 66 1.34 7.71 6.02
N VAL A 67 0.74 6.88 5.17
CA VAL A 67 0.81 7.08 3.72
C VAL A 67 0.26 8.46 3.32
N ASP A 68 -0.80 8.94 3.96
CA ASP A 68 -1.39 10.24 3.61
C ASP A 68 -0.59 11.47 4.08
N ASN A 69 0.50 11.30 4.85
CA ASN A 69 1.37 12.38 5.30
C ASN A 69 2.88 12.09 5.18
N HIS A 70 3.27 11.01 4.51
CA HIS A 70 4.67 10.68 4.27
C HIS A 70 5.28 11.61 3.20
N PRO A 71 6.49 12.15 3.40
CA PRO A 71 7.09 13.18 2.53
C PRO A 71 7.20 12.73 1.07
N ASP A 72 7.52 11.46 0.83
CA ASP A 72 7.70 10.92 -0.52
C ASP A 72 6.39 10.44 -1.17
N THR A 73 5.24 10.55 -0.49
CA THR A 73 3.97 10.09 -1.08
C THR A 73 3.43 11.10 -2.08
N SER A 74 3.10 10.61 -3.28
CA SER A 74 2.56 11.45 -4.33
C SER A 74 1.27 12.15 -3.87
N PRO A 75 1.02 13.41 -4.29
CA PRO A 75 -0.17 14.16 -3.86
C PRO A 75 -1.50 13.46 -4.20
N GLU A 76 -1.51 12.60 -5.21
CA GLU A 76 -2.69 11.82 -5.59
C GLU A 76 -2.95 10.67 -4.61
N VAL A 77 -1.94 9.87 -4.31
CA VAL A 77 -2.04 8.78 -3.33
C VAL A 77 -2.32 9.34 -1.93
N ALA A 78 -1.68 10.45 -1.55
CA ALA A 78 -1.93 11.10 -0.27
C ALA A 78 -3.38 11.59 -0.14
N ARG A 79 -3.94 12.24 -1.18
CA ARG A 79 -5.35 12.65 -1.20
C ARG A 79 -6.30 11.46 -1.16
N LEU A 80 -6.01 10.41 -1.92
CA LEU A 80 -6.80 9.17 -1.95
C LEU A 80 -6.87 8.53 -0.57
N THR A 81 -5.73 8.25 0.03
CA THR A 81 -5.62 7.57 1.32
C THR A 81 -6.19 8.41 2.46
N LYS A 82 -5.97 9.74 2.44
CA LYS A 82 -6.60 10.66 3.40
C LYS A 82 -8.12 10.60 3.35
N LYS A 83 -8.69 10.65 2.14
CA LYS A 83 -10.13 10.61 1.91
C LYS A 83 -10.70 9.27 2.39
N MET A 84 -10.14 8.16 1.91
CA MET A 84 -10.60 6.81 2.26
C MET A 84 -10.58 6.59 3.78
N ARG A 85 -9.51 6.97 4.46
CA ARG A 85 -9.38 6.84 5.92
C ARG A 85 -10.42 7.67 6.70
N GLN A 86 -10.92 8.77 6.15
CA GLN A 86 -11.96 9.58 6.79
C GLN A 86 -13.36 9.01 6.60
N GLU A 87 -13.53 8.11 5.62
CA GLU A 87 -14.80 7.45 5.27
C GLU A 87 -14.95 6.07 5.95
N MET A 88 -13.91 5.57 6.62
CA MET A 88 -13.87 4.33 7.40
C MET A 88 -14.21 4.58 8.86
#